data_AF-A0A969UX01-F1
#
_entry.id   AF-A0A969UX01-F1
#
_cell.length_a   1.000
_cell.length_b   1.000
_cell.length_c   1.000
_cell.angle_alpha   90.00
_cell.angle_beta   90.00
_cell.angle_gamma   90.00
#
_symmetry.space_group_name_H-M   'P 1'
#
loop_
_entity.id
_entity.type
_entity.pdbx_description
1 polymer ?
#
loop_
_entity_poly.entity_id
_entity_poly.type
_entity_poly.pdbx_seq_one_letter_code
_entity_poly.pdbx_strand_id
1 'polypeptide(L)'
;MRNFPPQYHLQQQDVLNFSHIPKTAGMTFRTIVEDQFNDEETCPATLDWQIKSISPEEFRKYRLVRGHLVQVNLLELLPPGKRMINVTVLREPIARLISHYEYIRRMPEDPFYPAVKDMTLEEFAEKLPVGRLKKNVQTYYLAKLIAFDLTKFSPNEILN
;
A
#
# COMPACT_ATOMS: atom_id res chain seq x y z
N MET A 1 -13.74 13.61 26.69
CA MET A 1 -12.39 13.08 26.41
C MET A 1 -12.43 12.42 25.04
N ARG A 2 -11.58 12.84 24.09
CA ARG A 2 -11.45 12.12 22.82
C ARG A 2 -10.62 10.88 23.10
N ASN A 3 -11.22 9.70 23.00
CA ASN A 3 -10.48 8.44 23.04
C ASN A 3 -9.64 8.36 21.77
N PHE A 4 -8.41 8.88 21.86
CA PHE A 4 -7.42 8.81 20.79
C PHE A 4 -6.36 7.77 21.19
N PRO A 5 -6.00 6.86 20.28
CA PRO A 5 -6.63 6.64 18.97
C PRO A 5 -8.03 6.01 19.09
N PRO A 6 -8.95 6.26 18.14
CA PRO A 6 -10.20 5.52 18.06
C PRO A 6 -9.88 4.02 17.95
N GLN A 7 -10.34 3.23 18.91
CA GLN A 7 -10.21 1.78 18.85
C GLN A 7 -11.27 1.23 17.90
N TYR A 8 -10.82 0.47 16.91
CA TYR A 8 -11.69 -0.19 15.95
C TYR A 8 -11.54 -1.70 16.08
N HIS A 9 -12.65 -2.39 16.35
CA HIS A 9 -12.69 -3.84 16.38
C HIS A 9 -13.23 -4.33 15.03
N LEU A 10 -12.44 -5.13 14.31
CA LEU A 10 -12.85 -5.69 13.03
C LEU A 10 -14.10 -6.56 13.21
N GLN A 11 -15.11 -6.28 12.40
CA GLN A 11 -16.36 -7.03 12.36
C GLN A 11 -16.26 -8.20 11.37
N GLN A 12 -17.23 -9.12 11.39
CA GLN A 12 -17.25 -10.29 10.50
C GLN A 12 -17.39 -9.90 9.01
N GLN A 13 -18.07 -8.80 8.74
CA GLN A 13 -18.24 -8.25 7.41
C GLN A 13 -17.06 -7.39 6.94
N ASP A 14 -16.09 -7.10 7.81
CA ASP A 14 -14.95 -6.29 7.43
C ASP A 14 -13.89 -7.12 6.70
N VAL A 15 -13.28 -6.50 5.70
CA VAL A 15 -12.05 -6.95 5.03
C VAL A 15 -10.99 -5.88 5.33
N LEU A 16 -9.91 -6.26 5.99
CA LEU A 16 -8.80 -5.38 6.27
C LEU A 16 -7.90 -5.30 5.02
N ASN A 17 -7.68 -4.09 4.51
CA ASN A 17 -6.70 -3.82 3.47
C ASN A 17 -5.51 -3.06 4.06
N PHE A 18 -4.38 -3.75 4.21
CA PHE A 18 -3.11 -3.11 4.52
C PHE A 18 -2.41 -2.65 3.23
N SER A 19 -2.55 -1.36 2.93
CA SER A 19 -1.84 -0.71 1.83
C SER A 19 -0.39 -0.46 2.23
N HIS A 20 0.51 -1.34 1.79
CA HIS A 20 1.92 -1.26 2.14
C HIS A 20 2.61 -0.19 1.28
N ILE A 21 3.13 0.86 1.93
CA ILE A 21 3.99 1.85 1.28
C ILE A 21 5.45 1.46 1.49
N PRO A 22 6.29 1.40 0.43
CA PRO A 22 7.70 1.06 0.60
C PRO A 22 8.43 1.98 1.58
N LYS A 23 9.23 1.35 2.44
CA LYS A 23 10.16 1.98 3.41
C LYS A 23 9.49 2.70 4.59
N THR A 24 8.28 2.27 4.96
CA THR A 24 7.53 2.77 6.12
C THR A 24 7.40 1.74 7.25
N ALA A 25 8.33 0.80 7.36
CA ALA A 25 8.25 -0.36 8.28
C ALA A 25 7.09 -1.33 7.99
N GLY A 26 6.54 -1.29 6.77
CA GLY A 26 5.40 -2.10 6.40
C GLY A 26 5.64 -3.61 6.38
N MET A 27 6.88 -4.09 6.28
CA MET A 27 7.17 -5.52 6.45
C MET A 27 6.91 -5.99 7.88
N THR A 28 7.35 -5.23 8.89
CA THR A 28 7.08 -5.53 10.29
C THR A 28 5.59 -5.46 10.57
N PHE A 29 4.90 -4.41 10.10
CA PHE A 29 3.46 -4.29 10.29
C PHE A 29 2.68 -5.40 9.58
N ARG A 30 3.11 -5.81 8.38
CA ARG A 30 2.55 -6.95 7.67
C ARG A 30 2.61 -8.22 8.52
N THR A 31 3.77 -8.55 9.10
CA THR A 31 3.91 -9.73 9.97
C THR A 31 2.95 -9.66 11.15
N ILE A 32 2.84 -8.50 11.81
CA ILE A 32 1.92 -8.30 12.93
C ILE A 32 0.47 -8.52 12.49
N VAL A 33 0.08 -8.00 11.33
CA VAL A 33 -1.29 -8.12 10.82
C VAL A 33 -1.60 -9.52 10.35
N GLU A 34 -0.70 -10.18 9.60
CA GLU A 34 -0.89 -11.56 9.13
C GLU A 34 -1.09 -12.53 10.31
N ASP A 35 -0.41 -12.33 11.44
CA ASP A 35 -0.57 -13.12 12.67
C ASP A 35 -1.98 -13.01 13.30
N GLN A 36 -2.81 -12.05 12.88
CA GLN A 36 -4.18 -11.87 13.38
C GLN A 36 -5.24 -12.56 12.52
N PHE A 37 -4.86 -13.24 11.44
CA PHE A 37 -5.77 -13.92 10.51
C PHE A 37 -5.30 -15.35 10.25
N ASN A 38 -6.24 -16.23 9.93
CA ASN A 38 -5.88 -17.54 9.42
C ASN A 38 -5.29 -17.43 8.00
N ASP A 39 -4.44 -18.37 7.61
CA ASP A 39 -3.82 -18.39 6.28
C ASP A 39 -4.88 -18.44 5.17
N GLU A 40 -5.98 -19.17 5.36
CA GLU A 40 -7.07 -19.29 4.38
C GLU A 40 -7.89 -18.00 4.22
N GLU A 41 -7.88 -17.14 5.24
CA GLU A 41 -8.53 -15.83 5.23
C GLU A 41 -7.59 -14.74 4.65
N THR A 42 -6.33 -15.09 4.35
CA THR A 42 -5.33 -14.15 3.84
C THR A 42 -5.19 -14.25 2.33
N CYS A 43 -5.44 -13.14 1.64
CA CYS A 43 -5.28 -13.06 0.19
C CYS A 43 -3.80 -13.26 -0.20
N PRO A 44 -3.47 -14.24 -1.07
CA PRO A 44 -2.08 -14.53 -1.43
C PRO A 44 -1.46 -13.39 -2.26
N ALA A 45 -2.26 -12.67 -3.05
CA ALA A 45 -1.79 -11.59 -3.91
C ALA A 45 -1.18 -10.43 -3.10
N THR A 46 0.09 -10.12 -3.36
CA THR A 46 0.86 -8.99 -2.81
C THR A 46 1.02 -7.82 -3.78
N LEU A 47 0.79 -8.07 -5.08
CA LEU A 47 1.04 -7.16 -6.18
C LEU A 47 -0.18 -7.02 -7.10
N ASP A 48 -0.30 -5.85 -7.74
CA ASP A 48 -1.43 -5.49 -8.61
C ASP A 48 -1.73 -6.52 -9.71
N TRP A 49 -0.71 -7.18 -10.27
CA TRP A 49 -0.91 -8.19 -11.31
C TRP A 49 -1.40 -9.54 -10.75
N GLN A 50 -1.08 -9.86 -9.50
CA GLN A 50 -1.55 -11.09 -8.84
C GLN A 50 -3.02 -10.99 -8.48
N ILE A 51 -3.47 -9.83 -7.99
CA ILE A 51 -4.86 -9.64 -7.59
C ILE A 51 -5.82 -9.67 -8.79
N LYS A 52 -5.37 -9.20 -9.96
CA LYS A 52 -6.15 -9.26 -11.21
C LYS A 52 -6.51 -10.67 -11.66
N SER A 53 -5.78 -11.68 -11.17
CA SER A 53 -6.06 -13.09 -11.46
C SER A 53 -7.04 -13.73 -10.48
N ILE A 54 -7.44 -13.03 -9.41
CA ILE A 54 -8.38 -13.53 -8.41
C ILE A 54 -9.81 -13.17 -8.82
N SER A 55 -10.69 -14.16 -8.89
CA SER A 55 -12.10 -13.93 -9.23
C SER A 55 -12.85 -13.30 -8.04
N PRO A 56 -13.95 -12.55 -8.26
CA PRO A 56 -14.77 -12.03 -7.17
C PRO A 56 -15.32 -13.14 -6.25
N GLU A 57 -15.60 -14.33 -6.79
CA GLU A 57 -16.04 -15.48 -5.99
C GLU A 57 -14.91 -15.98 -5.09
N GLU A 58 -13.71 -16.11 -5.62
CA GLU A 58 -12.54 -16.50 -4.83
C GLU A 58 -12.23 -15.45 -3.75
N PHE A 59 -12.34 -14.16 -4.10
CA PHE A 59 -12.04 -13.07 -3.18
C PHE A 59 -12.94 -13.06 -1.94
N ARG A 60 -14.15 -13.65 -2.01
CA ARG A 60 -15.11 -13.74 -0.89
C ARG A 60 -14.55 -14.42 0.36
N LYS A 61 -13.58 -15.34 0.20
CA LYS A 61 -12.99 -16.08 1.33
C LYS A 61 -11.99 -15.25 2.13
N TYR A 62 -11.46 -14.17 1.54
CA TYR A 62 -10.42 -13.38 2.17
C TYR A 62 -11.00 -12.29 3.09
N ARG A 63 -10.36 -12.14 4.26
CA ARG A 63 -10.59 -11.05 5.21
C ARG A 63 -9.38 -10.16 5.39
N LEU A 64 -8.20 -10.59 4.94
CA LEU A 64 -6.99 -9.79 4.88
C LEU A 64 -6.50 -9.66 3.43
N VAL A 65 -6.30 -8.41 3.00
CA VAL A 65 -5.60 -8.06 1.77
C VAL A 65 -4.43 -7.17 2.14
N ARG A 66 -3.25 -7.43 1.56
CA ARG A 66 -2.03 -6.73 1.94
C ARG A 66 -1.04 -6.65 0.79
N GLY A 67 -0.31 -5.55 0.69
CA GLY A 67 0.79 -5.41 -0.27
C GLY A 67 0.76 -4.09 -1.04
N HIS A 68 1.42 -4.08 -2.20
CA HIS A 68 1.52 -2.93 -3.09
C HIS A 68 0.40 -2.99 -4.14
N LEU A 69 -0.84 -2.79 -3.69
CA LEU A 69 -2.06 -2.94 -4.47
C LEU A 69 -2.72 -1.59 -4.76
N VAL A 70 -2.00 -0.68 -5.43
CA VAL A 70 -2.44 0.71 -5.62
C VAL A 70 -2.97 1.02 -7.02
N GLN A 71 -2.85 0.08 -7.96
CA GLN A 71 -3.34 0.23 -9.34
C GLN A 71 -4.65 -0.52 -9.58
N VAL A 72 -5.17 -1.20 -8.56
CA VAL A 72 -6.42 -1.97 -8.63
C VAL A 72 -7.44 -1.37 -7.66
N ASN A 73 -8.68 -1.22 -8.14
CA ASN A 73 -9.78 -0.82 -7.29
C ASN A 73 -10.30 -2.05 -6.52
N LEU A 74 -9.77 -2.30 -5.33
CA LEU A 74 -10.17 -3.45 -4.51
C LEU A 74 -11.65 -3.41 -4.09
N LEU A 75 -12.31 -2.24 -4.15
CA LEU A 75 -13.74 -2.12 -3.87
C LEU A 75 -14.60 -2.86 -4.91
N GLU A 76 -14.13 -3.01 -6.14
CA GLU A 76 -14.85 -3.76 -7.18
C GLU A 76 -14.83 -5.27 -6.95
N LEU A 77 -13.89 -5.76 -6.15
CA LEU A 77 -13.78 -7.18 -5.77
C LEU A 77 -14.56 -7.50 -4.49
N LEU A 78 -15.01 -6.48 -3.75
CA LEU A 78 -15.66 -6.65 -2.46
C LEU A 78 -17.04 -7.31 -2.64
N PRO A 79 -17.33 -8.40 -1.91
CA PRO A 79 -18.64 -9.03 -1.96
C PRO A 79 -19.73 -8.09 -1.43
N PRO A 80 -20.99 -8.21 -1.90
CA PRO A 80 -22.11 -7.48 -1.32
C PRO A 80 -22.19 -7.65 0.20
N GLY A 81 -22.39 -6.55 0.93
CA GLY A 81 -22.48 -6.54 2.39
C GLY A 81 -21.15 -6.59 3.13
N LYS A 82 -20.01 -6.74 2.44
CA LYS A 82 -18.67 -6.58 3.04
C LYS A 82 -18.23 -5.12 3.02
N ARG A 83 -17.36 -4.75 3.95
CA ARG A 83 -16.80 -3.39 4.07
C ARG A 83 -15.27 -3.43 4.05
N MET A 84 -14.64 -2.54 3.28
CA MET A 84 -13.19 -2.36 3.33
C MET A 84 -12.78 -1.51 4.52
N ILE A 85 -11.82 -2.00 5.32
CA ILE A 85 -11.12 -1.21 6.34
C ILE A 85 -9.70 -0.99 5.86
N ASN A 86 -9.38 0.23 5.48
CA ASN A 86 -8.07 0.58 4.95
C ASN A 86 -7.11 0.99 6.08
N VAL A 87 -5.93 0.38 6.11
CA VAL A 87 -4.85 0.75 7.03
C VAL A 87 -3.54 0.91 6.27
N THR A 88 -2.69 1.83 6.71
CA THR A 88 -1.34 2.00 6.18
C THR A 88 -0.41 2.53 7.28
N VAL A 89 0.90 2.51 7.01
CA VAL A 89 1.92 3.09 7.89
C VAL A 89 2.66 4.14 7.10
N LEU A 90 2.73 5.34 7.67
CA LEU A 90 3.48 6.47 7.12
C LEU A 90 4.83 6.62 7.82
N ARG A 91 5.74 7.32 7.14
CA ARG A 91 7.03 7.71 7.69
C ARG A 91 7.31 9.16 7.34
N GLU A 92 8.11 9.85 8.15
CA GLU A 92 8.62 11.17 7.81
C GLU A 92 9.22 11.14 6.39
N PRO A 93 8.78 12.03 5.47
CA PRO A 93 9.11 11.95 4.05
C PRO A 93 10.61 11.88 3.71
N ILE A 94 11.44 12.66 4.39
CA ILE A 94 12.89 12.72 4.13
C ILE A 94 13.55 11.42 4.58
N ALA A 95 13.25 10.93 5.79
CA ALA A 95 13.75 9.66 6.31
C ALA A 95 13.33 8.47 5.43
N ARG A 96 12.13 8.51 4.85
CA ARG A 96 11.67 7.51 3.87
C ARG A 96 12.50 7.55 2.59
N LEU A 97 12.80 8.74 2.07
CA LEU A 97 13.63 8.95 0.88
C LEU A 97 15.04 8.39 1.10
N ILE A 98 15.70 8.76 2.20
CA ILE A 98 17.03 8.27 2.57
C ILE A 98 17.00 6.74 2.69
N SER A 99 16.00 6.18 3.37
CA SER A 99 15.87 4.72 3.50
C SER A 99 15.68 4.00 2.16
N HIS A 100 15.05 4.66 1.18
CA HIS A 100 14.87 4.13 -0.17
C HIS A 100 16.18 4.16 -0.96
N TYR A 101 16.90 5.28 -0.91
CA TYR A 101 18.24 5.43 -1.48
C TYR A 101 19.19 4.34 -0.98
N GLU A 102 19.32 4.21 0.35
CA GLU A 102 20.19 3.21 0.99
C GLU A 102 19.73 1.77 0.73
N TYR A 103 18.44 1.56 0.47
CA TYR A 103 17.93 0.24 0.10
C TYR A 103 18.39 -0.14 -1.31
N ILE A 104 18.17 0.74 -2.30
CA ILE A 104 18.56 0.46 -3.69
C ILE A 104 20.05 0.16 -3.73
N ARG A 105 20.91 1.00 -3.14
CA ARG A 105 22.38 0.84 -3.15
C ARG A 105 22.91 -0.45 -2.50
N ARG A 106 22.08 -1.16 -1.72
CA ARG A 106 22.45 -2.45 -1.11
C ARG A 106 21.84 -3.65 -1.79
N MET A 107 21.02 -3.45 -2.82
CA MET A 107 20.27 -4.50 -3.50
C MET A 107 20.69 -4.56 -4.98
N PRO A 108 21.73 -5.32 -5.34
CA PRO A 108 22.19 -5.45 -6.72
C PRO A 108 21.10 -5.91 -7.71
N GLU A 109 20.12 -6.66 -7.22
CA GLU A 109 18.96 -7.15 -7.98
C GLU A 109 17.87 -6.08 -8.22
N ASP A 110 17.95 -4.93 -7.54
CA ASP A 110 16.97 -3.85 -7.75
C ASP A 110 17.17 -3.25 -9.16
N PRO A 111 16.10 -3.08 -9.97
CA PRO A 111 16.21 -2.52 -11.32
C PRO A 111 16.87 -1.13 -11.37
N PHE A 112 16.82 -0.37 -10.28
CA PHE A 112 17.44 0.95 -10.19
C PHE A 112 18.87 0.92 -9.65
N TYR A 113 19.39 -0.22 -9.19
CA TYR A 113 20.73 -0.34 -8.65
C TYR A 113 21.83 0.17 -9.58
N PRO A 114 21.89 -0.20 -10.88
CA PRO A 114 22.96 0.26 -11.75
C PRO A 114 23.04 1.78 -11.88
N ALA A 115 21.90 2.46 -11.79
CA ALA A 115 21.81 3.91 -11.87
C ALA A 115 22.17 4.59 -10.53
N VAL A 116 21.78 3.99 -9.40
CA VAL A 116 21.84 4.64 -8.08
C VAL A 116 23.09 4.29 -7.28
N LYS A 117 23.75 3.15 -7.56
CA LYS A 117 24.89 2.64 -6.77
C LYS A 117 26.00 3.67 -6.52
N ASP A 118 26.30 4.48 -7.54
CA ASP A 118 27.39 5.47 -7.56
C ASP A 118 26.89 6.91 -7.36
N MET A 119 25.57 7.12 -7.20
CA MET A 119 25.00 8.45 -6.92
C MET A 119 25.19 8.82 -5.46
N THR A 120 25.44 10.10 -5.18
CA THR A 120 25.27 10.69 -3.85
C THR A 120 23.78 10.81 -3.48
N LEU A 121 23.47 11.02 -2.19
CA LEU A 121 22.10 11.25 -1.74
C LEU A 121 21.49 12.52 -2.36
N GLU A 122 22.30 13.58 -2.50
CA GLU A 122 21.89 14.85 -3.13
C GLU A 122 21.52 14.61 -4.59
N GLU A 123 22.40 13.96 -5.36
CA GLU A 123 22.10 13.58 -6.74
C GLU A 123 20.87 12.68 -6.84
N PHE A 124 20.67 11.74 -5.91
CA PHE A 124 19.47 10.91 -5.88
C PHE A 124 18.20 11.72 -5.62
N ALA A 125 18.26 12.71 -4.72
CA ALA A 125 17.14 13.59 -4.40
C ALA A 125 16.78 14.51 -5.58
N GLU A 126 17.79 14.99 -6.31
CA GLU A 126 17.62 15.88 -7.47
C GLU A 126 17.26 15.14 -8.76
N LYS A 127 17.97 14.05 -9.08
CA LYS A 127 17.83 13.25 -10.32
C LYS A 127 16.62 12.31 -10.32
N LEU A 128 15.72 12.43 -9.36
CA LEU A 128 14.44 11.71 -9.34
C LEU A 128 13.51 12.23 -10.46
N PRO A 129 13.59 11.67 -11.69
CA PRO A 129 12.41 11.09 -12.32
C PRO A 129 12.75 9.89 -13.24
N VAL A 130 12.48 8.64 -12.82
CA VAL A 130 12.45 7.50 -13.78
C VAL A 130 11.31 6.53 -13.41
N GLY A 131 10.12 6.75 -13.97
CA GLY A 131 8.91 5.93 -13.78
C GLY A 131 7.75 6.68 -13.11
N ARG A 132 6.50 6.32 -13.47
CA ARG A 132 5.30 7.18 -13.43
C ARG A 132 5.02 7.99 -12.14
N LEU A 133 5.47 7.60 -10.94
CA LEU A 133 5.03 8.22 -9.67
C LEU A 133 6.08 8.18 -8.54
N LYS A 134 7.15 9.00 -8.62
CA LYS A 134 8.27 8.94 -7.66
C LYS A 134 8.48 10.15 -6.73
N LYS A 135 7.85 11.32 -6.98
CA LYS A 135 7.74 12.39 -5.97
C LYS A 135 6.45 12.19 -5.17
N ASN A 136 6.49 12.45 -3.85
CA ASN A 136 5.32 12.33 -2.96
C ASN A 136 4.64 10.94 -2.96
N VAL A 137 5.45 9.86 -2.95
CA VAL A 137 4.96 8.46 -2.99
C VAL A 137 3.85 8.20 -1.96
N GLN A 138 3.99 8.71 -0.74
CA GLN A 138 2.98 8.51 0.31
C GLN A 138 1.64 9.17 -0.05
N THR A 139 1.69 10.40 -0.60
CA THR A 139 0.49 11.10 -1.09
C THR A 139 -0.19 10.33 -2.21
N TYR A 140 0.57 9.78 -3.15
CA TYR A 140 0.00 8.97 -4.24
C TYR A 140 -0.72 7.72 -3.71
N TYR A 141 -0.07 6.97 -2.81
CA TYR A 141 -0.67 5.78 -2.22
C TYR A 141 -1.95 6.12 -1.45
N LEU A 142 -1.93 7.17 -0.63
CA LEU A 142 -3.11 7.62 0.10
C LEU A 142 -4.24 8.06 -0.83
N ALA A 143 -3.93 8.84 -1.87
CA ALA A 143 -4.92 9.26 -2.86
C ALA A 143 -5.58 8.07 -3.55
N LYS A 144 -4.81 7.04 -3.92
CA LYS A 144 -5.38 5.81 -4.50
C LYS A 144 -6.20 5.01 -3.49
N LEU A 145 -5.75 4.92 -2.24
CA LEU A 145 -6.44 4.18 -1.18
C LEU A 145 -7.83 4.75 -0.89
N ILE A 146 -8.00 6.07 -0.99
CA ILE A 146 -9.29 6.75 -0.80
C ILE A 146 -10.06 6.96 -2.11
N ALA A 147 -9.67 6.25 -3.19
CA ALA A 147 -10.27 6.37 -4.52
C ALA A 147 -10.32 7.82 -5.06
N PHE A 148 -9.31 8.63 -4.78
CA PHE A 148 -9.21 10.01 -5.26
C PHE A 148 -8.93 10.06 -6.77
N ASP A 149 -9.66 10.90 -7.51
CA ASP A 149 -9.40 11.16 -8.93
C ASP A 149 -8.22 12.14 -9.06
N LEU A 150 -7.04 11.58 -9.33
CA LEU A 150 -5.82 12.35 -9.54
C LEU A 150 -5.81 13.17 -10.85
N THR A 151 -6.72 12.91 -11.78
CA THR A 151 -6.83 13.68 -13.04
C THR A 151 -7.69 14.92 -12.87
N LYS A 152 -8.72 14.82 -12.04
CA LYS A 152 -9.66 15.91 -11.75
C LYS A 152 -9.31 16.68 -10.47
N PHE A 153 -8.36 16.17 -9.68
CA PHE A 153 -8.04 16.66 -8.34
C PHE A 153 -9.27 16.75 -7.42
N SER A 154 -10.21 15.80 -7.58
CA SER A 154 -11.43 15.69 -6.78
C SER A 154 -11.56 14.27 -6.22
N PRO A 155 -12.27 14.06 -5.11
CA PRO A 155 -12.72 12.71 -4.75
C PRO A 155 -13.53 12.12 -5.92
N ASN A 156 -13.37 10.83 -6.23
CA ASN A 156 -14.51 10.14 -6.84
C ASN A 156 -15.62 10.18 -5.80
N GLU A 157 -16.87 10.44 -6.19
CA GLU A 157 -18.02 10.51 -5.28
C GLU A 157 -17.91 9.38 -4.25
N ILE A 158 -17.57 9.77 -3.01
CA ILE A 158 -17.40 8.81 -1.94
C ILE A 158 -18.81 8.31 -1.69
N LEU A 159 -19.05 7.02 -1.97
CA LEU A 159 -20.27 6.35 -1.54
C LEU A 159 -20.46 6.65 -0.06
N ASN A 160 -21.58 7.32 0.24
CA ASN A 160 -22.03 7.66 1.59
C ASN A 160 -22.03 6.43 2.51
#